data_AF-A0A5M4AVD5-F1
#
_entry.id   AF-A0A5M4AVD5-F1
#
_cell.length_a   1.000
_cell.length_b   1.000
_cell.length_c   1.000
_cell.angle_alpha   90.00
_cell.angle_beta   90.00
_cell.angle_gamma   90.00
#
_symmetry.space_group_name_H-M   'P 1'
#
loop_
_entity.id
_entity.type
_entity.pdbx_description
1 polymer ?
#
loop_
_entity_poly.entity_id
_entity_poly.type
_entity_poly.pdbx_seq_one_letter_code
_entity_poly.pdbx_strand_id
1 'polypeptide(L)'
;MDIVLIGAGNLATRLGLRLRECNHRIVQVYSRTESSATELANKLHSAWTTHPEKISPEGLLYLVSVSDKAVESLLSKISFGNRLVAHTAGSLPMDVLKPFSANYGVFYPLQTFSKSREVDFAQIPVCIEANNPENLDILRKLGASISNDVREIDSEERRQLHLSAVFVCNFVNHLYSIGDELLKEKEIDFDILKPLIAETAAKALEFSPKNVQTGPAVRFDRNVIDRHLEMLKEHPQWNDIYKLLSESIHQLHTK
;
A
#
# COMPACT_ATOMS: atom_id res chain seq x y z
N MET A 1 -2.18 -17.15 -17.08
CA MET A 1 -1.03 -16.38 -17.60
C MET A 1 0.20 -16.72 -16.78
N ASP A 2 1.37 -16.72 -17.40
CA ASP A 2 2.66 -16.95 -16.73
C ASP A 2 3.25 -15.65 -16.21
N ILE A 3 3.48 -15.58 -14.89
CA ILE A 3 3.86 -14.35 -14.19
C ILE A 3 5.13 -14.59 -13.38
N VAL A 4 6.06 -13.63 -13.42
CA VAL A 4 7.24 -13.61 -12.54
C VAL A 4 7.08 -12.48 -11.53
N LEU A 5 7.28 -12.79 -10.25
CA LEU A 5 7.23 -11.81 -9.17
C LEU A 5 8.64 -11.34 -8.83
N ILE A 6 8.90 -10.04 -9.00
CA ILE A 6 10.17 -9.40 -8.62
C ILE A 6 9.94 -8.67 -7.30
N GLY A 7 10.19 -9.37 -6.20
CA GLY A 7 9.89 -8.94 -4.84
C GLY A 7 9.06 -9.98 -4.08
N ALA A 8 9.26 -10.06 -2.77
CA ALA A 8 8.56 -11.00 -1.89
C ALA A 8 8.06 -10.33 -0.59
N GLY A 9 7.69 -9.06 -0.69
CA GLY A 9 7.10 -8.27 0.41
C GLY A 9 5.62 -8.59 0.66
N ASN A 10 4.97 -7.76 1.48
CA ASN A 10 3.55 -7.96 1.85
C ASN A 10 2.62 -7.99 0.63
N LEU A 11 2.72 -6.99 -0.24
CA LEU A 11 1.89 -6.89 -1.45
C LEU A 11 2.19 -8.06 -2.41
N ALA A 12 3.45 -8.32 -2.72
CA ALA A 12 3.84 -9.43 -3.61
C ALA A 12 3.33 -10.79 -3.10
N THR A 13 3.35 -10.99 -1.77
CA THR A 13 2.84 -12.21 -1.14
C THR A 13 1.34 -12.38 -1.38
N ARG A 14 0.54 -11.35 -1.06
CA ARG A 14 -0.91 -11.41 -1.19
C ARG A 14 -1.37 -11.44 -2.65
N LEU A 15 -0.73 -10.64 -3.49
CA LEU A 15 -0.99 -10.62 -4.92
C LEU A 15 -0.64 -11.97 -5.57
N GLY A 16 0.52 -12.55 -5.26
CA GLY A 16 0.92 -13.85 -5.79
C GLY A 16 -0.06 -14.96 -5.43
N LEU A 17 -0.49 -15.02 -4.17
CA LEU A 17 -1.48 -16.00 -3.71
C LEU A 17 -2.80 -15.87 -4.47
N ARG A 18 -3.31 -14.63 -4.56
CA ARG A 18 -4.55 -14.34 -5.28
C ARG A 18 -4.47 -14.68 -6.77
N LEU A 19 -3.37 -14.34 -7.43
CA LEU A 19 -3.13 -14.68 -8.83
C LEU A 19 -3.19 -16.20 -9.05
N ARG A 20 -2.59 -16.97 -8.13
CA ARG A 20 -2.59 -18.44 -8.20
C ARG A 20 -3.99 -19.03 -7.99
N GLU A 21 -4.78 -18.49 -7.06
CA GLU A 21 -6.20 -18.84 -6.88
C GLU A 21 -7.03 -18.58 -8.14
N CYS A 22 -6.70 -17.51 -8.88
CA CYS A 22 -7.36 -17.14 -10.13
C CYS A 22 -6.76 -17.83 -11.37
N ASN A 23 -6.13 -19.00 -11.20
CA ASN A 23 -5.56 -19.84 -12.28
C ASN A 23 -4.42 -19.18 -13.09
N HIS A 24 -3.71 -18.22 -12.52
CA HIS A 24 -2.44 -17.76 -13.08
C HIS A 24 -1.28 -18.60 -12.54
N ARG A 25 -0.26 -18.81 -13.37
CA ARG A 25 0.93 -19.57 -12.99
C ARG A 25 2.03 -18.59 -12.57
N ILE A 26 2.49 -18.71 -11.34
CA ILE A 26 3.68 -18.00 -10.89
C ILE A 26 4.89 -18.85 -11.29
N VAL A 27 5.67 -18.37 -12.25
CA VAL A 27 6.83 -19.10 -12.78
C VAL A 27 7.98 -19.06 -11.78
N GLN A 28 8.27 -17.86 -11.27
CA GLN A 28 9.39 -17.63 -10.37
C GLN A 28 9.14 -16.44 -9.44
N VAL A 29 9.69 -16.52 -8.24
CA VAL A 29 9.79 -15.41 -7.29
C VAL A 29 11.25 -14.99 -7.13
N TYR A 30 11.52 -13.71 -7.33
CA TYR A 30 12.77 -13.09 -6.93
C TYR A 30 12.63 -12.37 -5.59
N SER A 31 13.62 -12.50 -4.71
CA SER A 31 13.82 -11.59 -3.58
C SER A 31 15.30 -11.40 -3.30
N ARG A 32 15.66 -10.28 -2.67
CA ARG A 32 17.04 -10.03 -2.22
C ARG A 32 17.51 -11.04 -1.17
N THR A 33 16.58 -11.56 -0.38
CA THR A 33 16.89 -12.53 0.68
C THR A 33 16.30 -13.89 0.35
N GLU A 34 17.11 -14.92 0.54
CA GLU A 34 16.72 -16.31 0.29
C GLU A 34 15.49 -16.72 1.11
N SER A 35 15.46 -16.34 2.40
CA SER A 35 14.32 -16.62 3.28
C SER A 35 13.00 -16.09 2.72
N SER A 36 12.97 -14.85 2.19
CA SER A 36 11.72 -14.31 1.62
C SER A 36 11.38 -14.91 0.26
N ALA A 37 12.39 -15.20 -0.57
CA ALA A 37 12.18 -15.83 -1.88
C ALA A 37 11.58 -17.24 -1.73
N THR A 38 12.21 -18.06 -0.88
CA THR A 38 11.79 -19.44 -0.59
C THR A 38 10.42 -19.50 0.07
N GLU A 39 10.17 -18.67 1.08
CA GLU A 39 8.88 -18.63 1.79
C GLU A 39 7.72 -18.39 0.82
N LEU A 40 7.84 -17.39 -0.07
CA LEU A 40 6.79 -17.07 -1.01
C LEU A 40 6.70 -18.11 -2.13
N ALA A 41 7.82 -18.54 -2.71
CA ALA A 41 7.81 -19.53 -3.78
C ALA A 41 7.21 -20.88 -3.35
N ASN A 42 7.47 -21.32 -2.11
CA ASN A 42 6.85 -22.52 -1.56
C ASN A 42 5.32 -22.39 -1.49
N LYS A 43 4.82 -21.22 -1.07
CA LYS A 43 3.38 -20.92 -1.05
C LYS A 43 2.78 -20.82 -2.45
N LEU A 44 3.58 -20.54 -3.48
CA LEU A 44 3.10 -20.37 -4.86
C LEU A 44 3.36 -21.60 -5.75
N HIS A 45 4.04 -22.61 -5.22
CA HIS A 45 4.54 -23.76 -5.98
C HIS A 45 5.36 -23.34 -7.21
N SER A 46 6.22 -22.33 -7.04
CA SER A 46 7.03 -21.74 -8.09
C SER A 46 8.53 -21.95 -7.86
N ALA A 47 9.35 -21.67 -8.87
CA ALA A 47 10.78 -21.52 -8.67
C ALA A 47 11.10 -20.23 -7.88
N TRP A 48 12.34 -20.10 -7.42
CA TRP A 48 12.82 -18.85 -6.82
C TRP A 48 14.27 -18.55 -7.20
N THR A 49 14.68 -17.30 -7.01
CA THR A 49 16.08 -16.88 -7.14
C THR A 49 16.36 -15.65 -6.28
N THR A 50 17.61 -15.52 -5.81
CA THR A 50 18.15 -14.30 -5.21
C THR A 50 19.04 -13.50 -6.17
N HIS A 51 19.21 -14.02 -7.38
CA HIS A 51 20.08 -13.51 -8.43
C HIS A 51 19.24 -12.89 -9.56
N PRO A 52 19.30 -11.57 -9.77
CA PRO A 52 18.55 -10.90 -10.83
C PRO A 52 18.84 -11.47 -12.22
N GLU A 53 20.09 -11.81 -12.50
CA GLU A 53 20.55 -12.41 -13.75
C GLU A 53 19.99 -13.83 -14.01
N LYS A 54 19.42 -14.47 -12.99
CA LYS A 54 18.77 -15.79 -13.09
C LYS A 54 17.23 -15.68 -13.10
N ILE A 55 16.69 -14.49 -13.28
CA ILE A 55 15.25 -14.30 -13.46
C ILE A 55 14.81 -14.94 -14.78
N SER A 56 13.78 -15.78 -14.72
CA SER A 56 13.31 -16.60 -15.83
C SER A 56 12.78 -15.73 -16.98
N PRO A 57 13.17 -16.01 -18.24
CA PRO A 57 12.63 -15.35 -19.43
C PRO A 57 11.25 -15.88 -19.86
N GLU A 58 10.72 -16.91 -19.17
CA GLU A 58 9.45 -17.56 -19.50
C GLU A 58 8.21 -16.76 -19.06
N GLY A 59 8.40 -15.74 -18.23
CA GLY A 59 7.31 -14.85 -17.81
C GLY A 59 6.71 -14.09 -18.99
N LEU A 60 5.38 -14.06 -19.09
CA LEU A 60 4.66 -13.16 -20.00
C LEU A 60 4.47 -11.77 -19.38
N LEU A 61 4.41 -11.71 -18.05
CA LEU A 61 4.33 -10.51 -17.25
C LEU A 61 5.30 -10.56 -16.06
N TYR A 62 6.03 -9.49 -15.83
CA TYR A 62 6.91 -9.30 -14.67
C TYR A 62 6.31 -8.25 -13.75
N LEU A 63 5.92 -8.65 -12.54
CA LEU A 63 5.39 -7.74 -11.52
C LEU A 63 6.48 -7.31 -10.57
N VAL A 64 6.84 -6.03 -10.60
CA VAL A 64 7.91 -5.42 -9.82
C VAL A 64 7.33 -4.82 -8.53
N SER A 65 7.62 -5.47 -7.42
CA SER A 65 7.17 -5.11 -6.07
C SER A 65 8.36 -4.95 -5.12
N VAL A 66 9.31 -4.11 -5.52
CA VAL A 66 10.47 -3.70 -4.72
C VAL A 66 10.38 -2.23 -4.34
N SER A 67 11.23 -1.78 -3.42
CA SER A 67 11.33 -0.35 -3.08
C SER A 67 11.79 0.47 -4.29
N ASP A 68 11.30 1.70 -4.42
CA ASP A 68 11.65 2.64 -5.50
C ASP A 68 13.17 2.73 -5.74
N LYS A 69 13.96 2.85 -4.67
CA LYS A 69 15.44 2.93 -4.72
C LYS A 69 16.12 1.72 -5.37
N ALA A 70 15.45 0.57 -5.37
CA ALA A 70 16.00 -0.67 -5.91
C ALA A 70 15.65 -0.88 -7.39
N VAL A 71 14.67 -0.18 -7.94
CA VAL A 71 14.13 -0.45 -9.28
C VAL A 71 15.23 -0.36 -10.34
N GLU A 72 15.89 0.78 -10.47
CA GLU A 72 16.89 0.98 -11.53
C GLU A 72 18.08 0.01 -11.44
N SER A 73 18.67 -0.10 -10.24
CA SER A 73 19.83 -0.97 -10.00
C SER A 73 19.54 -2.47 -10.12
N LEU A 74 18.27 -2.88 -9.92
CA LEU A 74 17.83 -4.25 -10.07
C LEU A 74 17.47 -4.58 -11.52
N LEU A 75 16.62 -3.75 -12.13
CA LEU A 75 16.08 -4.02 -13.47
C LEU A 75 17.14 -3.94 -14.56
N SER A 76 18.19 -3.12 -14.37
CA SER A 76 19.36 -3.06 -15.27
C SER A 76 20.13 -4.38 -15.39
N LYS A 77 19.93 -5.33 -14.47
CA LYS A 77 20.58 -6.65 -14.49
C LYS A 77 19.71 -7.74 -15.12
N ILE A 78 18.52 -7.38 -15.61
CA ILE A 78 17.51 -8.32 -16.10
C ILE A 78 17.22 -7.98 -17.56
N SER A 79 17.24 -9.00 -18.43
CA SER A 79 16.81 -8.84 -19.82
C SER A 79 15.34 -9.26 -19.94
N PHE A 80 14.45 -8.29 -20.11
CA PHE A 80 13.01 -8.54 -20.28
C PHE A 80 12.63 -8.83 -21.73
N GLY A 81 13.50 -8.56 -22.70
CA GLY A 81 13.17 -8.66 -24.13
C GLY A 81 11.95 -7.81 -24.46
N ASN A 82 10.94 -8.43 -25.10
CA ASN A 82 9.67 -7.76 -25.45
C ASN A 82 8.53 -8.03 -24.46
N ARG A 83 8.84 -8.46 -23.23
CA ARG A 83 7.83 -8.86 -22.23
C ARG A 83 7.24 -7.65 -21.50
N LEU A 84 6.01 -7.78 -21.04
CA LEU A 84 5.36 -6.74 -20.25
C LEU A 84 5.98 -6.68 -18.85
N VAL A 85 6.41 -5.49 -18.43
CA VAL A 85 6.89 -5.23 -17.08
C VAL A 85 5.97 -4.21 -16.41
N ALA A 86 5.41 -4.54 -15.25
CA ALA A 86 4.59 -3.60 -14.50
C ALA A 86 5.04 -3.51 -13.05
N HIS A 87 5.12 -2.31 -12.50
CA HIS A 87 5.40 -2.14 -11.07
C HIS A 87 4.12 -1.96 -10.25
N THR A 88 4.23 -2.18 -8.95
CA THR A 88 3.09 -2.09 -8.02
C THR A 88 3.20 -0.91 -7.06
N ALA A 89 4.06 0.07 -7.34
CA ALA A 89 4.26 1.25 -6.50
C ALA A 89 3.21 2.34 -6.77
N GLY A 90 2.73 2.99 -5.70
CA GLY A 90 1.73 4.06 -5.79
C GLY A 90 2.31 5.42 -6.22
N SER A 91 3.54 5.75 -5.82
CA SER A 91 4.17 7.04 -6.10
C SER A 91 5.13 7.07 -7.30
N LEU A 92 5.54 5.89 -7.78
CA LEU A 92 6.53 5.76 -8.84
C LEU A 92 5.85 6.00 -10.21
N PRO A 93 6.40 6.87 -11.09
CA PRO A 93 5.89 7.04 -12.44
C PRO A 93 6.11 5.80 -13.29
N MET A 94 5.18 5.51 -14.20
CA MET A 94 5.29 4.36 -15.11
C MET A 94 6.57 4.38 -15.96
N ASP A 95 7.01 5.57 -16.38
CA ASP A 95 8.14 5.78 -17.30
C ASP A 95 9.50 5.30 -16.77
N VAL A 96 9.63 5.03 -15.47
CA VAL A 96 10.86 4.43 -14.92
C VAL A 96 11.16 3.05 -15.52
N LEU A 97 10.15 2.39 -16.10
CA LEU A 97 10.28 1.08 -16.73
C LEU A 97 10.70 1.16 -18.21
N LYS A 98 10.56 2.33 -18.84
CA LYS A 98 10.85 2.57 -20.26
C LYS A 98 12.25 2.15 -20.69
N PRO A 99 13.33 2.32 -19.89
CA PRO A 99 14.67 1.86 -20.26
C PRO A 99 14.82 0.34 -20.30
N PHE A 100 13.92 -0.42 -19.67
CA PHE A 100 14.07 -1.87 -19.46
C PHE A 100 13.16 -2.72 -20.35
N SER A 101 12.03 -2.18 -20.81
CA SER A 101 11.13 -2.87 -21.74
C SER A 101 10.38 -1.87 -22.62
N ALA A 102 10.09 -2.29 -23.86
CA ALA A 102 9.17 -1.58 -24.75
C ALA A 102 7.70 -1.75 -24.33
N ASN A 103 7.39 -2.74 -23.50
CA ASN A 103 6.06 -3.03 -22.98
C ASN A 103 6.05 -2.84 -21.47
N TYR A 104 5.40 -1.78 -20.99
CA TYR A 104 5.47 -1.43 -19.59
C TYR A 104 4.18 -0.79 -19.06
N GLY A 105 3.97 -0.89 -17.76
CA GLY A 105 2.77 -0.41 -17.10
C GLY A 105 2.86 -0.34 -15.59
N VAL A 106 1.70 -0.14 -14.97
CA VAL A 106 1.50 -0.12 -13.52
C VAL A 106 0.35 -1.03 -13.18
N PHE A 107 0.53 -1.86 -12.15
CA PHE A 107 -0.49 -2.73 -11.61
C PHE A 107 -0.54 -2.51 -10.09
N TYR A 108 -1.40 -1.61 -9.64
CA TYR A 108 -1.41 -1.09 -8.28
C TYR A 108 -2.71 -1.46 -7.53
N PRO A 109 -2.74 -2.60 -6.82
CA PRO A 109 -3.78 -2.89 -5.84
C PRO A 109 -3.70 -1.91 -4.65
N LEU A 110 -4.75 -1.11 -4.45
CA LEU A 110 -4.80 -0.09 -3.39
C LEU A 110 -5.32 -0.70 -2.07
N GLN A 111 -4.42 -1.18 -1.23
CA GLN A 111 -4.76 -1.70 0.10
C GLN A 111 -3.56 -1.67 1.06
N THR A 112 -3.82 -1.67 2.37
CA THR A 112 -2.81 -1.98 3.39
C THR A 112 -2.59 -3.50 3.48
N PHE A 113 -1.47 -3.98 2.94
CA PHE A 113 -1.15 -5.40 2.93
C PHE A 113 -0.25 -5.79 4.10
N SER A 114 -0.54 -6.93 4.73
CA SER A 114 0.38 -7.63 5.61
C SER A 114 0.51 -9.10 5.21
N LYS A 115 1.68 -9.70 5.48
CA LYS A 115 1.90 -11.14 5.24
C LYS A 115 1.01 -12.05 6.09
N SER A 116 0.56 -11.60 7.26
CA SER A 116 -0.20 -12.41 8.22
C SER A 116 -1.71 -12.29 8.07
N ARG A 117 -2.21 -11.19 7.50
CA ARG A 117 -3.66 -10.94 7.38
C ARG A 117 -4.15 -11.15 5.96
N GLU A 118 -5.14 -12.02 5.80
CA GLU A 118 -5.86 -12.16 4.55
C GLU A 118 -6.80 -10.98 4.34
N VAL A 119 -6.94 -10.59 3.08
CA VAL A 119 -7.82 -9.52 2.63
C VAL A 119 -8.62 -10.07 1.46
N ASP A 120 -9.90 -9.72 1.40
CA ASP A 120 -10.72 -10.06 0.25
C ASP A 120 -10.29 -9.20 -0.95
N PHE A 121 -9.48 -9.80 -1.82
CA PHE A 121 -8.95 -9.13 -2.99
C PHE A 121 -10.06 -8.72 -3.98
N ALA A 122 -11.23 -9.38 -3.92
CA ALA A 122 -12.36 -9.05 -4.77
C ALA A 122 -12.89 -7.62 -4.54
N GLN A 123 -12.64 -7.06 -3.34
CA GLN A 123 -13.07 -5.71 -2.94
C GLN A 123 -11.94 -4.67 -3.04
N ILE A 124 -10.73 -5.06 -3.46
CA ILE A 124 -9.58 -4.15 -3.52
C ILE A 124 -9.57 -3.44 -4.88
N PRO A 125 -9.63 -2.10 -4.95
CA PRO A 125 -9.44 -1.40 -6.20
C PRO A 125 -8.07 -1.70 -6.79
N VAL A 126 -8.04 -2.15 -8.05
CA VAL A 126 -6.81 -2.37 -8.81
C VAL A 126 -6.66 -1.26 -9.82
N CYS A 127 -5.73 -0.36 -9.54
CA CYS A 127 -5.38 0.76 -10.40
C CYS A 127 -4.38 0.32 -11.48
N ILE A 128 -4.68 0.58 -12.75
CA ILE A 128 -3.84 0.20 -13.89
C ILE A 128 -3.47 1.39 -14.76
N GLU A 129 -2.28 1.32 -15.34
CA GLU A 129 -1.75 2.26 -16.33
C GLU A 129 -0.87 1.45 -17.30
N ALA A 130 -0.82 1.78 -18.58
CA ALA A 130 0.10 1.14 -19.52
C ALA A 130 0.53 2.07 -20.64
N ASN A 131 1.68 1.78 -21.24
CA ASN A 131 2.24 2.61 -22.30
C ASN A 131 1.53 2.50 -23.66
N ASN A 132 0.62 1.53 -23.83
CA ASN A 132 -0.20 1.37 -25.03
C ASN A 132 -1.51 0.60 -24.73
N PRO A 133 -2.52 0.65 -25.63
CA PRO A 133 -3.81 -0.01 -25.41
C PRO A 133 -3.76 -1.53 -25.27
N GLU A 134 -2.82 -2.21 -25.93
CA GLU A 134 -2.67 -3.68 -25.87
C GLU A 134 -2.22 -4.11 -24.47
N ASN A 135 -1.19 -3.45 -23.92
CA ASN A 135 -0.69 -3.70 -22.57
C ASN A 135 -1.74 -3.34 -21.52
N LEU A 136 -2.48 -2.26 -21.74
CA LEU A 136 -3.58 -1.85 -20.87
C LEU A 136 -4.69 -2.93 -20.82
N ASP A 137 -5.06 -3.51 -21.96
CA ASP A 137 -6.03 -4.61 -22.02
C ASP A 137 -5.54 -5.87 -21.28
N ILE A 138 -4.24 -6.19 -21.39
CA ILE A 138 -3.63 -7.30 -20.63
C ILE A 138 -3.75 -7.04 -19.12
N LEU A 139 -3.38 -5.84 -18.65
CA LEU A 139 -3.45 -5.48 -17.23
C LEU A 139 -4.90 -5.40 -16.74
N ARG A 140 -5.83 -4.93 -17.57
CA ARG A 140 -7.26 -4.89 -17.24
C ARG A 140 -7.84 -6.29 -17.05
N LYS A 141 -7.54 -7.22 -17.96
CA LYS A 141 -7.95 -8.64 -17.86
C LYS A 141 -7.36 -9.31 -16.62
N LEU A 142 -6.11 -9.00 -16.29
CA LEU A 142 -5.46 -9.48 -15.07
C LEU A 142 -6.11 -8.90 -13.81
N GLY A 143 -6.41 -7.60 -13.79
CA GLY A 143 -7.09 -6.95 -12.68
C GLY A 143 -8.48 -7.54 -12.45
N ALA A 144 -9.24 -7.73 -13.52
CA ALA A 144 -10.60 -8.24 -13.48
C ALA A 144 -10.67 -9.73 -13.08
N SER A 145 -9.58 -10.48 -13.23
CA SER A 145 -9.54 -11.86 -12.73
C SER A 145 -9.39 -11.92 -11.22
N ILE A 146 -8.84 -10.88 -10.57
CA ILE A 146 -8.55 -10.88 -9.13
C ILE A 146 -9.45 -9.96 -8.30
N SER A 147 -10.03 -8.92 -8.92
CA SER A 147 -10.86 -7.88 -8.28
C SER A 147 -12.13 -7.56 -9.08
N ASN A 148 -13.17 -7.12 -8.37
CA ASN A 148 -14.40 -6.57 -8.97
C ASN A 148 -14.27 -5.08 -9.35
N ASP A 149 -13.21 -4.40 -8.90
CA ASP A 149 -12.99 -2.97 -9.14
C ASP A 149 -11.61 -2.75 -9.78
N VAL A 150 -11.62 -2.49 -11.09
CA VAL A 150 -10.42 -2.16 -11.88
C VAL A 150 -10.57 -0.76 -12.45
N ARG A 151 -9.61 0.10 -12.14
CA ARG A 151 -9.65 1.52 -12.53
C ARG A 151 -8.42 1.87 -13.35
N GLU A 152 -8.65 2.53 -14.47
CA GLU A 152 -7.58 3.15 -15.24
C GLU A 152 -7.31 4.53 -14.64
N ILE A 153 -6.08 4.74 -14.18
CA ILE A 153 -5.63 6.02 -13.62
C ILE A 153 -4.22 6.31 -14.11
N ASP A 154 -3.94 7.57 -14.39
CA ASP A 154 -2.60 7.98 -14.80
C ASP A 154 -1.63 8.11 -13.61
N SER A 155 -0.36 8.36 -13.91
CA SER A 155 0.69 8.55 -12.91
C SER A 155 0.47 9.75 -11.98
N GLU A 156 -0.21 10.81 -12.42
CA GLU A 156 -0.50 11.99 -11.60
C GLU A 156 -1.65 11.70 -10.62
N GLU A 157 -2.75 11.15 -11.13
CA GLU A 157 -3.90 10.70 -10.35
C GLU A 157 -3.49 9.66 -9.30
N ARG A 158 -2.65 8.68 -9.68
CA ARG A 158 -2.15 7.66 -8.76
C ARG A 158 -1.29 8.26 -7.64
N ARG A 159 -0.49 9.30 -7.93
CA ARG A 159 0.31 9.99 -6.92
C ARG A 159 -0.59 10.71 -5.91
N GLN A 160 -1.63 11.40 -6.38
CA GLN A 160 -2.61 12.06 -5.52
C GLN A 160 -3.39 11.05 -4.67
N LEU A 161 -3.79 9.93 -5.27
CA LEU A 161 -4.45 8.81 -4.61
C LEU A 161 -3.56 8.21 -3.53
N HIS A 162 -2.28 7.96 -3.83
CA HIS A 162 -1.32 7.40 -2.88
C HIS A 162 -1.11 8.32 -1.69
N LEU A 163 -0.94 9.64 -1.92
CA LEU A 163 -0.85 10.63 -0.85
C LEU A 163 -2.10 10.58 0.04
N SER A 164 -3.28 10.54 -0.57
CA SER A 164 -4.55 10.46 0.17
C SER A 164 -4.64 9.17 0.99
N ALA A 165 -4.17 8.04 0.45
CA ALA A 165 -4.11 6.76 1.14
C ALA A 165 -3.14 6.77 2.35
N VAL A 166 -2.01 7.48 2.25
CA VAL A 166 -1.09 7.68 3.38
C VAL A 166 -1.79 8.39 4.53
N PHE A 167 -2.58 9.43 4.25
CA PHE A 167 -3.36 10.13 5.28
C PHE A 167 -4.39 9.23 5.95
N VAL A 168 -5.21 8.52 5.17
CA VAL A 168 -6.36 7.75 5.71
C VAL A 168 -5.97 6.38 6.30
N CYS A 169 -4.77 5.89 6.01
CA CYS A 169 -4.30 4.60 6.51
C CYS A 169 -3.02 4.68 7.34
N ASN A 170 -1.92 5.19 6.77
CA ASN A 170 -0.61 5.12 7.45
C ASN A 170 -0.53 6.07 8.64
N PHE A 171 -0.96 7.33 8.47
CA PHE A 171 -0.98 8.29 9.57
C PHE A 171 -2.00 7.87 10.65
N VAL A 172 -3.18 7.43 10.24
CA VAL A 172 -4.20 6.90 11.17
C VAL A 172 -3.65 5.74 12.02
N ASN A 173 -2.96 4.76 11.41
CA ASN A 173 -2.35 3.68 12.17
C ASN A 173 -1.26 4.17 13.14
N HIS A 174 -0.48 5.19 12.75
CA HIS A 174 0.49 5.79 13.66
C HIS A 174 -0.19 6.48 14.86
N LEU A 175 -1.34 7.13 14.66
CA LEU A 175 -2.13 7.70 15.76
C LEU A 175 -2.64 6.61 16.71
N TYR A 176 -2.99 5.42 16.20
CA TYR A 176 -3.30 4.27 17.05
C TYR A 176 -2.08 3.84 17.88
N SER A 177 -0.89 3.80 17.29
CA SER A 177 0.34 3.48 18.01
C SER A 177 0.66 4.50 19.11
N ILE A 178 0.47 5.80 18.86
CA ILE A 178 0.64 6.84 19.91
C ILE A 178 -0.35 6.59 21.05
N GLY A 179 -1.61 6.30 20.74
CA GLY A 179 -2.62 5.99 21.76
C GLY A 179 -2.28 4.74 22.59
N ASP A 180 -1.77 3.69 21.95
CA ASP A 180 -1.29 2.47 22.62
C ASP A 180 -0.15 2.76 23.61
N GLU A 181 0.88 3.50 23.17
CA GLU A 181 2.01 3.85 24.05
C GLU A 181 1.58 4.72 25.24
N LEU A 182 0.69 5.69 25.04
CA LEU A 182 0.15 6.52 26.13
C LEU A 182 -0.64 5.70 27.16
N LEU A 183 -1.36 4.65 26.73
CA LEU A 183 -2.08 3.76 27.65
C LEU A 183 -1.13 2.82 28.41
N LYS A 184 -0.07 2.34 27.75
CA LYS A 184 0.96 1.49 28.38
C LYS A 184 1.66 2.18 29.56
N GLU A 185 1.87 3.49 29.49
CA GLU A 185 2.43 4.28 30.62
C GLU A 185 1.57 4.23 31.88
N LYS A 186 0.29 3.86 31.75
CA LYS A 186 -0.67 3.69 32.84
C LYS A 186 -1.11 2.23 33.02
N GLU A 187 -0.44 1.30 32.35
CA GLU A 187 -0.77 -0.14 32.36
C GLU A 187 -2.23 -0.42 31.95
N ILE A 188 -2.78 0.41 31.06
CA ILE A 188 -4.14 0.25 30.52
C ILE A 188 -4.05 -0.51 29.19
N ASP A 189 -4.91 -1.50 29.01
CA ASP A 189 -4.97 -2.29 27.78
C ASP A 189 -5.57 -1.49 26.61
N PHE A 190 -4.92 -1.55 25.44
CA PHE A 190 -5.35 -0.89 24.22
C PHE A 190 -6.74 -1.33 23.73
N ASP A 191 -7.20 -2.52 24.13
CA ASP A 191 -8.49 -3.08 23.75
C ASP A 191 -9.67 -2.17 24.10
N ILE A 192 -9.52 -1.30 25.11
CA ILE A 192 -10.53 -0.30 25.47
C ILE A 192 -10.80 0.72 24.35
N LEU A 193 -9.83 0.96 23.45
CA LEU A 193 -9.97 1.90 22.33
C LEU A 193 -10.57 1.26 21.07
N LYS A 194 -10.60 -0.07 20.97
CA LYS A 194 -11.07 -0.77 19.75
C LYS A 194 -12.50 -0.39 19.34
N PRO A 195 -13.50 -0.29 20.26
CA PRO A 195 -14.84 0.12 19.88
C PRO A 195 -14.90 1.56 19.32
N LEU A 196 -14.10 2.47 19.90
CA LEU A 196 -14.03 3.87 19.46
C LEU A 196 -13.42 3.98 18.05
N ILE A 197 -12.36 3.21 17.79
CA ILE A 197 -11.71 3.14 16.46
C ILE A 197 -12.71 2.64 15.41
N ALA A 198 -13.42 1.55 15.70
CA ALA A 198 -14.39 0.97 14.78
C ALA A 198 -15.52 1.95 14.44
N GLU A 199 -16.10 2.59 15.45
CA GLU A 199 -17.18 3.57 15.27
C GLU A 199 -16.72 4.81 14.48
N THR A 200 -15.51 5.29 14.76
CA THR A 200 -14.94 6.46 14.04
C THR A 200 -14.76 6.15 12.56
N ALA A 201 -14.22 4.97 12.24
CA ALA A 201 -14.07 4.53 10.86
C ALA A 201 -15.43 4.34 10.18
N ALA A 202 -16.39 3.67 10.83
CA ALA A 202 -17.73 3.45 10.28
C ALA A 202 -18.43 4.77 9.92
N LYS A 203 -18.40 5.76 10.82
CA LYS A 203 -18.98 7.08 10.56
C LYS A 203 -18.34 7.82 9.38
N ALA A 204 -17.02 7.74 9.24
CA ALA A 204 -16.31 8.39 8.15
C ALA A 204 -16.55 7.73 6.78
N LEU A 205 -17.01 6.47 6.77
CA LEU A 205 -17.40 5.74 5.56
C LEU A 205 -18.87 5.99 5.19
N GLU A 206 -19.75 6.22 6.17
CA GLU A 206 -21.17 6.49 5.95
C GLU A 206 -21.46 7.97 5.67
N PHE A 207 -20.73 8.88 6.31
CA PHE A 207 -20.93 10.32 6.24
C PHE A 207 -19.64 11.04 5.83
N SER A 208 -19.78 12.30 5.41
CA SER A 208 -18.61 13.16 5.15
C SER A 208 -17.70 13.24 6.39
N PRO A 209 -16.39 12.93 6.29
CA PRO A 209 -15.46 13.02 7.41
C PRO A 209 -15.44 14.38 8.10
N LYS A 210 -15.64 15.48 7.35
CA LYS A 210 -15.77 16.84 7.92
C LYS A 210 -16.96 16.92 8.90
N ASN A 211 -18.09 16.31 8.56
CA ASN A 211 -19.33 16.50 9.31
C ASN A 211 -19.41 15.65 10.58
N VAL A 212 -18.69 14.54 10.64
CA VAL A 212 -18.67 13.63 11.80
C VAL A 212 -17.54 13.92 12.79
N GLN A 213 -16.73 14.95 12.52
CA GLN A 213 -15.65 15.36 13.41
C GLN A 213 -16.22 15.85 14.76
N THR A 214 -15.69 15.31 15.85
CA THR A 214 -16.01 15.72 17.22
C THR A 214 -14.74 16.03 18.01
N GLY A 215 -14.88 16.31 19.32
CA GLY A 215 -13.76 16.53 20.24
C GLY A 215 -13.47 18.01 20.55
N PRO A 216 -12.51 18.28 21.45
CA PRO A 216 -12.22 19.62 21.96
C PRO A 216 -11.67 20.56 20.88
N ALA A 217 -10.97 20.04 19.86
CA ALA A 217 -10.37 20.83 18.80
C ALA A 217 -11.41 21.56 17.91
N VAL A 218 -12.57 20.94 17.65
CA VAL A 218 -13.64 21.56 16.84
C VAL A 218 -14.09 22.89 17.48
N ARG A 219 -14.26 22.89 18.80
CA ARG A 219 -14.70 24.05 19.60
C ARG A 219 -13.53 24.89 20.13
N PHE A 220 -12.30 24.52 19.80
CA PHE A 220 -11.06 25.10 20.32
C PHE A 220 -11.08 25.28 21.85
N ASP A 221 -11.46 24.22 22.57
CA ASP A 221 -11.51 24.21 24.04
C ASP A 221 -10.09 24.25 24.61
N ARG A 222 -9.56 25.47 24.80
CA ARG A 222 -8.20 25.70 25.30
C ARG A 222 -7.93 25.02 26.63
N ASN A 223 -8.91 24.98 27.54
CA ASN A 223 -8.73 24.34 28.84
C ASN A 223 -8.46 22.83 28.73
N VAL A 224 -9.13 22.15 27.80
CA VAL A 224 -8.87 20.73 27.54
C VAL A 224 -7.56 20.56 26.76
N ILE A 225 -7.35 21.38 25.73
CA ILE A 225 -6.15 21.32 24.86
C ILE A 225 -4.87 21.53 25.68
N ASP A 226 -4.82 22.56 26.53
CA ASP A 226 -3.62 22.90 27.31
C ASP A 226 -3.29 21.80 28.34
N ARG A 227 -4.31 21.15 28.91
CA ARG A 227 -4.11 19.99 29.79
C ARG A 227 -3.54 18.79 29.05
N HIS A 228 -4.04 18.50 27.85
CA HIS A 228 -3.48 17.42 27.03
C HIS A 228 -2.03 17.73 26.60
N LEU A 229 -1.71 18.98 26.27
CA LEU A 229 -0.35 19.39 25.96
C LEU A 229 0.60 19.20 27.16
N GLU A 230 0.16 19.54 28.37
CA GLU A 230 0.94 19.29 29.60
C GLU A 230 1.14 17.79 29.86
N MET A 231 0.13 16.94 29.60
CA MET A 231 0.27 15.48 29.69
C MET A 231 1.31 14.94 28.70
N LEU A 232 1.51 15.59 27.57
CA LEU A 232 2.45 15.20 26.51
C LEU A 232 3.83 15.86 26.64
N LYS A 233 4.14 16.56 27.74
CA LYS A 233 5.38 17.34 27.86
C LYS A 233 6.67 16.50 27.73
N GLU A 234 6.63 15.25 28.20
CA GLU A 234 7.77 14.33 28.11
C GLU A 234 7.89 13.69 26.70
N HIS A 235 6.92 13.97 25.81
CA HIS A 235 6.84 13.46 24.44
C HIS A 235 6.76 14.62 23.44
N PRO A 236 7.83 15.42 23.26
CA PRO A 236 7.79 16.67 22.49
C PRO A 236 7.29 16.47 21.04
N GLN A 237 7.64 15.35 20.40
CA GLN A 237 7.16 15.04 19.05
C GLN A 237 5.65 14.77 19.01
N TRP A 238 5.10 14.07 20.01
CA TRP A 238 3.65 13.81 20.09
C TRP A 238 2.88 15.07 20.47
N ASN A 239 3.49 15.93 21.29
CA ASN A 239 2.98 17.25 21.60
C ASN A 239 2.81 18.10 20.32
N ASP A 240 3.85 18.15 19.46
CA ASP A 240 3.80 18.84 18.17
C ASP A 240 2.72 18.28 17.25
N ILE A 241 2.61 16.95 17.13
CA ILE A 241 1.55 16.28 16.35
C ILE A 241 0.17 16.66 16.88
N TYR A 242 -0.06 16.57 18.19
CA TYR A 242 -1.33 16.88 18.81
C TYR A 242 -1.74 18.33 18.56
N LYS A 243 -0.79 19.27 18.70
CA LYS A 243 -1.00 20.69 18.44
C LYS A 243 -1.39 20.94 16.98
N LEU A 244 -0.60 20.44 16.03
CA LEU A 244 -0.84 20.63 14.60
C LEU A 244 -2.18 20.03 14.14
N LEU A 245 -2.54 18.85 14.63
CA LEU A 245 -3.83 18.23 14.34
C LEU A 245 -4.99 19.04 14.93
N SER A 246 -4.87 19.51 16.18
CA SER A 246 -5.91 20.31 16.83
C SER A 246 -6.15 21.63 16.11
N GLU A 247 -5.07 22.32 15.71
CA GLU A 247 -5.13 23.55 14.92
C GLU A 247 -5.75 23.31 13.54
N SER A 248 -5.32 22.25 12.84
CA SER A 248 -5.85 21.87 11.52
C SER A 248 -7.35 21.55 11.57
N ILE A 249 -7.80 20.78 12.58
CA ILE A 249 -9.22 20.48 12.80
C ILE A 249 -10.02 21.76 13.03
N HIS A 250 -9.52 22.68 13.86
CA HIS A 250 -10.21 23.93 14.15
C HIS A 250 -10.34 24.82 12.89
N GLN A 251 -9.26 24.95 12.11
CA GLN A 251 -9.25 25.71 10.87
C GLN A 251 -10.23 25.14 9.83
N LEU A 252 -10.40 23.82 9.77
CA LEU A 252 -11.35 23.16 8.87
C LEU A 252 -12.83 23.48 9.21
N HIS A 253 -13.13 23.77 10.47
CA HIS A 253 -14.48 24.00 10.98
C HIS A 253 -14.85 25.47 11.18
N THR A 254 -13.85 26.37 11.11
CA THR A 254 -14.06 27.82 11.15
C THR A 254 -14.16 28.45 9.75
N LYS A 255 -13.85 27.67 8.70
CA LYS A 255 -14.08 28.00 7.29
C LYS A 255 -15.38 27.37 6.79
#